data_AF-A0A1Z2SL83-F1
#
_entry.id   AF-A0A1Z2SL83-F1
#
_cell.length_a   1.000
_cell.length_b   1.000
_cell.length_c   1.000
_cell.angle_alpha   90.00
_cell.angle_beta   90.00
_cell.angle_gamma   90.00
#
_symmetry.space_group_name_H-M   'P 1'
#
loop_
_entity.id
_entity.type
_entity.pdbx_description
1 polymer ?
#
loop_
_entity_poly.entity_id
_entity_poly.type
_entity_poly.pdbx_seq_one_letter_code
_entity_poly.pdbx_strand_id
1 'polypeptide(L)'
;MYKFNIDIKPANEIDELGRLKYLIMKLVIAGKTVELVSLVLENIEQLSWFIENEEAIRYTRCPLDIENSCSIAEGINLLYDKLDYDSDVLDKLYMFRSQHALRFAFRGQDIPDIFIALNNDQYEVSCSDENCKCHYVVDIDSLFHEVRKLIEYNK
;
A
#
# COMPACT_ATOMS: atom_id res chain seq x y z
N MET A 1 11.46 13.26 -1.79
CA MET A 1 10.35 12.39 -1.34
C MET A 1 9.13 12.76 -2.16
N TYR A 2 8.45 11.76 -2.72
CA TYR A 2 7.26 11.96 -3.54
C TYR A 2 6.02 12.03 -2.68
N LYS A 3 5.04 12.84 -3.09
CA LYS A 3 3.80 13.05 -2.34
C LYS A 3 2.66 12.24 -2.93
N PHE A 4 1.78 11.75 -2.07
CA PHE A 4 0.55 11.11 -2.50
C PHE A 4 -0.45 12.16 -3.00
N ASN A 5 -1.22 11.76 -4.00
CA ASN A 5 -2.44 12.41 -4.42
C ASN A 5 -3.48 11.31 -4.62
N ILE A 6 -4.58 11.38 -3.87
CA ILE A 6 -5.57 10.30 -3.84
C ILE A 6 -6.93 10.87 -4.23
N ASP A 7 -7.51 10.31 -5.29
CA ASP A 7 -8.80 10.71 -5.81
C ASP A 7 -9.82 9.58 -5.65
N ILE A 8 -11.08 9.94 -5.41
CA ILE A 8 -12.20 9.01 -5.52
C ILE A 8 -13.06 9.43 -6.72
N LYS A 9 -13.32 8.50 -7.64
CA LYS A 9 -14.15 8.71 -8.83
C LYS A 9 -15.35 7.76 -8.83
N PRO A 10 -16.48 8.11 -9.47
CA PRO A 10 -17.54 7.15 -9.75
C PRO A 10 -16.98 5.97 -10.55
N ALA A 11 -17.40 4.75 -10.23
CA ALA A 11 -17.08 3.61 -11.08
C ALA A 11 -17.90 3.64 -12.38
N ASN A 12 -17.32 3.12 -13.46
CA ASN A 12 -18.02 2.98 -14.74
C ASN A 12 -19.05 1.84 -14.68
N GLU A 13 -18.83 0.87 -13.79
CA GLU A 13 -19.77 -0.19 -13.44
C GLU A 13 -20.30 0.10 -12.03
N ILE A 14 -21.61 0.17 -11.91
CA ILE A 14 -22.30 0.40 -10.64
C ILE A 14 -22.85 -0.94 -10.12
N ASP A 15 -22.81 -1.13 -8.80
CA ASP A 15 -23.48 -2.26 -8.17
C ASP A 15 -25.00 -2.06 -8.26
N GLU A 16 -25.79 -3.04 -7.83
CA GLU A 16 -27.25 -2.97 -7.83
C GLU A 16 -27.80 -1.75 -7.06
N LEU A 17 -26.96 -1.09 -6.25
CA LEU A 17 -27.29 0.07 -5.42
C LEU A 17 -26.70 1.39 -5.94
N GLY A 18 -25.94 1.40 -7.03
CA GLY A 18 -25.36 2.61 -7.61
C GLY A 18 -24.09 3.14 -6.92
N ARG A 19 -23.40 2.35 -6.09
CA ARG A 19 -22.46 2.87 -5.06
C ARG A 19 -20.98 2.65 -5.30
N LEU A 20 -20.61 1.82 -6.28
CA LEU A 20 -19.21 1.53 -6.57
C LEU A 20 -18.43 2.81 -6.94
N LYS A 21 -17.28 2.99 -6.28
CA LYS A 21 -16.34 4.09 -6.57
C LYS A 21 -14.96 3.50 -6.85
N TYR A 22 -14.12 4.24 -7.58
CA TYR A 22 -12.69 3.93 -7.71
C TYR A 22 -11.88 4.87 -6.83
N LEU A 23 -11.02 4.31 -5.99
CA LEU A 23 -9.90 5.02 -5.36
C LEU A 23 -8.70 4.94 -6.29
N ILE A 24 -8.18 6.08 -6.71
CA ILE A 24 -6.98 6.16 -7.54
C ILE A 24 -5.87 6.76 -6.70
N MET A 25 -4.86 5.96 -6.39
CA MET A 25 -3.69 6.39 -5.65
C MET A 25 -2.57 6.76 -6.62
N LYS A 26 -2.02 7.96 -6.47
CA LYS A 26 -0.96 8.49 -7.34
C LYS A 26 0.18 9.08 -6.54
N LEU A 27 1.35 9.17 -7.18
CA LEU A 27 2.49 9.95 -6.70
C LEU A 27 2.72 11.17 -7.58
N VAL A 28 3.05 12.29 -6.96
CA VAL A 28 3.49 13.52 -7.63
C VAL A 28 5.02 13.53 -7.72
N ILE A 29 5.53 13.42 -8.95
CA ILE A 29 6.96 13.32 -9.30
C ILE A 29 7.31 14.45 -10.26
N ALA A 30 8.10 15.43 -9.80
CA ALA A 30 8.55 16.57 -10.60
C ALA A 30 7.41 17.28 -11.37
N GLY A 31 6.25 17.44 -10.74
CA GLY A 31 5.06 18.07 -11.33
C GLY A 31 4.20 17.16 -12.22
N LYS A 32 4.58 15.89 -12.40
CA LYS A 32 3.77 14.86 -13.09
C LYS A 32 3.13 13.92 -12.08
N THR A 33 1.98 13.36 -12.41
CA THR A 33 1.33 12.31 -11.61
C THR A 33 1.61 10.93 -12.21
N VAL A 34 2.05 10.00 -11.38
CA VAL A 34 2.17 8.57 -11.71
C VAL A 34 1.11 7.82 -10.93
N GLU A 35 0.26 7.07 -11.62
CA GLU A 35 -0.71 6.19 -10.98
C GLU A 35 -0.01 4.97 -10.40
N LEU A 36 -0.23 4.71 -9.10
CA LEU A 36 0.27 3.53 -8.42
C LEU A 36 -0.72 2.37 -8.55
N VAL A 37 -2.00 2.65 -8.28
CA VAL A 37 -3.07 1.66 -8.31
C VAL A 37 -4.43 2.35 -8.41
N SER A 38 -5.36 1.69 -9.09
CA SER A 38 -6.79 1.99 -9.08
C SER A 38 -7.52 0.84 -8.40
N LEU A 39 -8.30 1.16 -7.38
CA LEU A 39 -8.94 0.21 -6.48
C LEU A 39 -10.44 0.44 -6.47
N VAL A 40 -11.23 -0.62 -6.41
CA VAL A 40 -12.66 -0.53 -6.16
C VAL A 40 -12.89 -0.22 -4.68
N LEU A 41 -13.69 0.78 -4.39
CA LEU A 41 -14.25 1.04 -3.07
C LEU A 41 -15.69 0.57 -3.05
N GLU A 42 -15.95 -0.46 -2.25
CA GLU A 42 -17.31 -0.91 -1.93
C GLU A 42 -17.93 0.01 -0.87
N ASN A 43 -17.09 0.45 0.08
CA ASN A 43 -17.49 1.37 1.14
C ASN A 43 -16.32 2.28 1.53
N ILE A 44 -16.63 3.42 2.16
CA ILE A 44 -15.59 4.37 2.58
C ILE A 44 -14.83 3.85 3.81
N GLU A 45 -15.45 2.96 4.60
CA GLU A 45 -14.83 2.36 5.79
C GLU A 45 -13.60 1.50 5.46
N GLN A 46 -13.43 1.03 4.22
CA GLN A 46 -12.20 0.39 3.75
C GLN A 46 -10.96 1.29 3.92
N LEU A 47 -11.14 2.62 3.89
CA LEU A 47 -10.05 3.56 4.16
C LEU A 47 -9.62 3.60 5.63
N SER A 48 -10.46 3.10 6.56
CA SER A 48 -10.11 3.01 7.98
C SER A 48 -8.90 2.11 8.21
N TRP A 49 -8.63 1.13 7.33
CA TRP A 49 -7.43 0.29 7.41
C TRP A 49 -6.16 1.12 7.49
N PHE A 50 -6.04 2.22 6.73
CA PHE A 50 -4.87 3.10 6.82
C PHE A 50 -4.74 3.72 8.20
N ILE A 51 -5.85 4.16 8.80
CA ILE A 51 -5.84 4.81 10.12
C ILE A 51 -5.53 3.78 11.22
N GLU A 52 -6.13 2.60 11.13
CA GLU A 52 -5.90 1.48 12.06
C GLU A 52 -4.45 0.98 12.04
N ASN A 53 -3.79 1.08 10.88
CA ASN A 53 -2.42 0.61 10.69
C ASN A 53 -1.38 1.75 10.61
N GLU A 54 -1.75 3.00 10.86
CA GLU A 54 -0.85 4.15 10.71
C GLU A 54 0.40 4.02 11.59
N GLU A 55 0.23 3.62 12.84
CA GLU A 55 1.35 3.42 13.77
C GLU A 55 2.31 2.34 13.25
N ALA A 56 1.77 1.22 12.76
CA ALA A 56 2.57 0.15 12.19
C ALA A 56 3.33 0.63 10.95
N ILE A 57 2.64 1.25 9.99
CA ILE A 57 3.24 1.79 8.76
C ILE A 57 4.38 2.78 9.07
N ARG A 58 4.23 3.58 10.13
CA ARG A 58 5.21 4.60 10.51
C ARG A 58 6.44 4.06 11.23
N TYR A 59 6.29 3.01 12.04
CA TYR A 59 7.30 2.66 13.04
C TYR A 59 7.70 1.18 13.05
N THR A 60 6.88 0.28 12.51
CA THR A 60 7.21 -1.14 12.43
C THR A 60 8.21 -1.38 11.30
N ARG A 61 9.35 -1.95 11.64
CA ARG A 61 10.36 -2.36 10.67
C ARG A 61 10.02 -3.73 10.07
N CYS A 62 10.43 -3.95 8.83
CA CYS A 62 10.31 -5.26 8.21
C CYS A 62 11.06 -6.30 9.07
N PRO A 63 10.48 -7.49 9.34
CA PRO A 63 11.16 -8.54 10.11
C PRO A 63 12.28 -9.23 9.34
N LEU A 64 12.47 -8.90 8.06
CA LEU A 64 13.53 -9.42 7.22
C LEU A 64 14.76 -8.51 7.29
N ASP A 65 15.94 -9.12 7.27
CA ASP A 65 17.19 -8.39 7.05
C ASP A 65 17.32 -8.10 5.55
N ILE A 66 16.75 -6.97 5.14
CA ILE A 66 16.73 -6.54 3.75
C ILE A 66 18.02 -5.80 3.45
N GLU A 67 18.76 -6.25 2.43
CA GLU A 67 19.95 -5.53 1.97
C GLU A 67 19.62 -4.07 1.68
N ASN A 68 20.52 -3.15 2.04
CA ASN A 68 20.27 -1.70 1.95
C ASN A 68 19.85 -1.19 0.56
N SER A 69 20.12 -1.96 -0.51
CA SER A 69 19.72 -1.64 -1.89
C SER A 69 18.38 -2.22 -2.33
N CYS A 70 17.76 -3.08 -1.52
CA CYS A 70 16.50 -3.75 -1.86
C CYS A 70 15.30 -3.02 -1.26
N SER A 71 14.23 -2.94 -2.04
CA SER A 71 12.93 -2.55 -1.51
C SER A 71 12.33 -3.65 -0.62
N ILE A 72 11.36 -3.28 0.21
CA ILE A 72 10.60 -4.23 1.03
C ILE A 72 9.91 -5.29 0.16
N ALA A 73 9.28 -4.85 -0.93
CA ALA A 73 8.61 -5.77 -1.84
C ALA A 73 9.57 -6.78 -2.48
N GLU A 74 10.76 -6.35 -2.90
CA GLU A 74 11.80 -7.25 -3.45
C GLU A 74 12.31 -8.21 -2.39
N GLY A 75 12.63 -7.73 -1.18
CA GLY A 75 13.12 -8.57 -0.08
C GLY A 75 12.11 -9.66 0.30
N ILE A 76 10.82 -9.32 0.35
CA ILE A 76 9.73 -10.26 0.62
C ILE A 76 9.58 -11.28 -0.52
N ASN A 77 9.64 -10.84 -1.78
CA ASN A 77 9.51 -11.74 -2.92
C ASN A 77 10.68 -12.76 -2.97
N LEU A 78 11.92 -12.26 -2.80
CA LEU A 78 13.12 -13.10 -2.70
C LEU A 78 13.07 -14.12 -1.54
N LEU A 79 12.36 -13.81 -0.46
CA LEU A 79 12.11 -14.75 0.62
C LEU A 79 11.21 -15.89 0.15
N TYR A 80 10.05 -15.58 -0.45
CA TYR A 80 9.11 -16.61 -0.90
C TYR A 80 9.72 -17.54 -1.96
N ASP A 81 10.62 -17.03 -2.81
CA ASP A 81 11.34 -17.84 -3.80
C ASP A 81 12.29 -18.89 -3.20
N LYS A 82 12.76 -18.67 -1.96
CA LYS A 82 13.79 -19.50 -1.32
C LYS A 82 13.22 -20.68 -0.50
N LEU A 83 11.90 -20.86 -0.47
CA LEU A 83 11.11 -22.05 -0.06
C LEU A 83 11.44 -22.80 1.27
N ASP A 84 12.40 -22.39 2.09
CA ASP A 84 12.80 -23.12 3.31
C ASP A 84 13.01 -22.19 4.52
N TYR A 85 11.92 -21.65 5.07
CA TYR A 85 11.96 -20.74 6.23
C TYR A 85 11.17 -21.29 7.41
N ASP A 86 11.69 -20.97 8.60
CA ASP A 86 11.06 -21.19 9.90
C ASP A 86 9.63 -20.61 9.93
N SER A 87 8.67 -21.37 10.49
CA SER A 87 7.29 -20.92 10.68
C SER A 87 7.20 -19.60 11.43
N ASP A 88 8.10 -19.35 12.38
CA ASP A 88 8.11 -18.11 13.16
C ASP A 88 8.44 -16.88 12.29
N VAL A 89 9.25 -17.05 11.24
CA VAL A 89 9.58 -15.98 10.28
C VAL A 89 8.38 -15.72 9.38
N LEU A 90 7.71 -16.78 8.93
CA LEU A 90 6.51 -16.66 8.10
C LEU A 90 5.37 -15.97 8.84
N ASP A 91 5.17 -16.28 10.12
CA ASP A 91 4.15 -15.64 10.95
C ASP A 91 4.44 -14.14 11.15
N LYS A 92 5.68 -13.78 11.48
CA LYS A 92 6.10 -12.37 11.59
C LYS A 92 5.93 -11.63 10.28
N LEU A 93 6.29 -12.26 9.17
CA LEU A 93 6.13 -11.66 7.85
C LEU A 93 4.65 -11.50 7.50
N TYR A 94 3.81 -12.49 7.79
CA TYR A 94 2.37 -12.38 7.56
C TYR A 94 1.78 -11.21 8.35
N MET A 95 2.12 -11.09 9.64
CA MET A 95 1.71 -9.98 10.49
C MET A 95 2.16 -8.63 9.90
N PHE A 96 3.43 -8.53 9.50
CA PHE A 96 3.96 -7.35 8.83
C PHE A 96 3.16 -7.01 7.56
N ARG A 97 2.97 -7.98 6.65
CA ARG A 97 2.22 -7.79 5.41
C ARG A 97 0.79 -7.32 5.68
N SER A 98 0.12 -7.87 6.68
CA SER A 98 -1.27 -7.51 7.01
C SER A 98 -1.48 -6.03 7.37
N GLN A 99 -0.41 -5.35 7.80
CA GLN A 99 -0.42 -3.96 8.23
C GLN A 99 0.19 -2.99 7.19
N HIS A 100 0.89 -3.52 6.17
CA HIS A 100 1.68 -2.70 5.24
C HIS A 100 1.35 -2.93 3.77
N ALA A 101 0.71 -4.05 3.40
CA ALA A 101 0.37 -4.37 2.01
C ALA A 101 -1.08 -4.01 1.69
N LEU A 102 -1.28 -3.22 0.62
CA LEU A 102 -2.59 -2.70 0.22
C LEU A 102 -3.62 -3.80 -0.07
N ARG A 103 -3.18 -5.00 -0.48
CA ARG A 103 -4.08 -6.15 -0.70
C ARG A 103 -4.84 -6.59 0.55
N PHE A 104 -4.34 -6.26 1.74
CA PHE A 104 -5.05 -6.54 3.00
C PHE A 104 -6.12 -5.50 3.31
N ALA A 105 -5.96 -4.27 2.82
CA ALA A 105 -7.00 -3.23 2.89
C ALA A 105 -8.14 -3.51 1.90
N PHE A 106 -7.78 -3.92 0.68
CA PHE A 106 -8.70 -4.09 -0.45
C PHE A 106 -8.81 -5.56 -0.87
N ARG A 107 -9.21 -6.41 0.08
CA ARG A 107 -9.33 -7.86 -0.15
C ARG A 107 -10.34 -8.17 -1.26
N GLY A 108 -10.05 -9.24 -2.01
CA GLY A 108 -10.91 -9.72 -3.10
C GLY A 108 -10.64 -9.04 -4.45
N GLN A 109 -9.72 -8.08 -4.51
CA GLN A 109 -9.32 -7.43 -5.77
C GLN A 109 -8.00 -8.00 -6.30
N ASP A 110 -7.92 -8.12 -7.62
CA ASP A 110 -6.70 -8.52 -8.32
C ASP A 110 -5.79 -7.29 -8.47
N ILE A 111 -5.02 -7.02 -7.42
CA ILE A 111 -4.12 -5.87 -7.35
C ILE A 111 -2.70 -6.33 -7.03
N PRO A 112 -1.67 -5.64 -7.54
CA PRO A 112 -0.28 -5.95 -7.20
C PRO A 112 -0.04 -5.85 -5.69
N ASP A 113 0.93 -6.60 -5.18
CA ASP A 113 1.32 -6.56 -3.76
C ASP A 113 2.14 -5.28 -3.50
N ILE A 114 1.43 -4.16 -3.30
CA ILE A 114 2.01 -2.85 -3.04
C ILE A 114 2.17 -2.67 -1.53
N PHE A 115 3.40 -2.41 -1.11
CA PHE A 115 3.79 -2.15 0.27
C PHE A 115 3.96 -0.66 0.51
N ILE A 116 3.56 -0.22 1.71
CA ILE A 116 3.85 1.12 2.24
C ILE A 116 4.45 0.93 3.63
N ALA A 117 5.72 1.28 3.80
CA ALA A 117 6.44 0.96 5.05
C ALA A 117 7.71 1.80 5.22
N LEU A 118 8.26 1.77 6.43
CA LEU A 118 9.59 2.28 6.74
C LEU A 118 10.67 1.25 6.35
N ASN A 119 11.60 1.65 5.49
CA ASN A 119 12.77 0.88 5.09
C ASN A 119 14.03 1.74 5.23
N ASN A 120 15.03 1.28 5.99
CA ASN A 120 16.32 1.99 6.16
C ASN A 120 16.19 3.50 6.43
N ASP A 121 15.31 3.84 7.39
CA ASP A 121 14.99 5.20 7.83
C ASP A 121 14.27 6.10 6.79
N GLN A 122 13.79 5.51 5.70
CA GLN A 122 12.97 6.20 4.70
C GLN A 122 11.64 5.48 4.48
N TYR A 123 10.57 6.25 4.28
CA TYR A 123 9.29 5.66 3.89
C TYR A 123 9.30 5.36 2.41
N GLU A 124 8.89 4.16 2.04
CA GLU A 124 8.78 3.73 0.65
C GLU A 124 7.39 3.24 0.29
N VAL A 125 7.08 3.37 -1.00
CA VAL A 125 6.08 2.54 -1.68
C VAL A 125 6.84 1.62 -2.61
N SER A 126 6.63 0.32 -2.49
CA SER A 126 7.27 -0.66 -3.35
C SER A 126 6.33 -1.77 -3.77
N CYS A 127 6.58 -2.30 -4.97
CA CYS A 127 5.91 -3.47 -5.50
C CYS A 127 6.94 -4.30 -6.28
N SER A 128 6.87 -5.62 -6.13
CA SER A 128 7.73 -6.55 -6.83
C SER A 128 6.91 -7.77 -7.23
N ASP A 129 6.12 -7.62 -8.26
CA ASP A 129 5.33 -8.66 -8.92
C ASP A 129 5.88 -8.92 -10.33
N GLU A 130 5.40 -9.96 -11.01
CA GLU A 130 5.83 -10.31 -12.37
C GLU A 130 5.59 -9.18 -13.36
N ASN A 131 4.45 -8.50 -13.22
CA ASN A 131 3.98 -7.46 -14.15
C ASN A 131 4.16 -6.03 -13.63
N CYS A 132 4.50 -5.86 -12.36
CA CYS A 132 4.63 -4.56 -11.71
C CYS A 132 5.84 -4.52 -10.80
N LYS A 133 6.82 -3.67 -11.14
CA LYS A 133 7.96 -3.37 -10.29
C LYS A 133 8.06 -1.88 -10.07
N CYS A 134 8.01 -1.44 -8.83
CA CYS A 134 8.20 -0.04 -8.49
C CYS A 134 8.83 0.11 -7.11
N HIS A 135 9.56 1.20 -6.94
CA HIS A 135 10.16 1.58 -5.66
C HIS A 135 10.27 3.11 -5.65
N TYR A 136 9.58 3.74 -4.70
CA TYR A 136 9.51 5.18 -4.55
C TYR A 136 9.70 5.57 -3.10
N VAL A 137 10.63 6.48 -2.82
CA VAL A 137 10.74 7.11 -1.50
C VAL A 137 9.68 8.21 -1.38
N VAL A 138 8.80 8.08 -0.38
CA VAL A 138 7.59 8.88 -0.25
C VAL A 138 7.56 9.72 1.02
N ASP A 139 6.76 10.79 0.97
CA ASP A 139 6.35 11.57 2.12
C ASP A 139 5.13 10.90 2.74
N ILE A 140 5.34 10.16 3.83
CA ILE A 140 4.28 9.40 4.49
C ILE A 140 3.19 10.29 5.08
N ASP A 141 3.51 11.52 5.48
CA ASP A 141 2.52 12.44 6.02
C ASP A 141 1.53 12.87 4.94
N SER A 142 1.98 12.98 3.68
CA SER A 142 1.09 13.25 2.56
C SER A 142 0.07 12.14 2.32
N LEU A 143 0.42 10.86 2.56
CA LEU A 143 -0.53 9.74 2.50
C LEU A 143 -1.65 9.92 3.51
N PHE A 144 -1.28 10.03 4.79
CA PHE A 144 -2.27 10.07 5.86
C PHE A 144 -3.05 11.39 5.89
N HIS A 145 -2.50 12.47 5.34
CA HIS A 145 -3.26 13.69 5.09
C HIS A 145 -4.37 13.46 4.06
N GLU A 146 -4.04 12.89 2.90
CA GLU A 146 -5.02 12.61 1.83
C GLU A 146 -6.08 11.59 2.28
N VAL A 147 -5.69 10.53 3.00
CA VAL A 147 -6.64 9.54 3.53
C VAL A 147 -7.63 10.17 4.50
N ARG A 148 -7.16 10.94 5.50
CA ARG A 148 -8.07 11.57 6.48
C ARG A 148 -9.01 12.56 5.81
N LYS A 149 -8.48 13.36 4.89
CA LYS A 149 -9.25 14.27 4.06
C LYS A 149 -10.39 13.53 3.33
N LEU A 150 -10.11 12.41 2.68
CA LEU A 150 -11.12 11.61 1.98
C LEU A 150 -12.19 11.06 2.93
N ILE A 151 -11.79 10.57 4.10
CA ILE A 151 -12.71 10.08 5.13
C ILE A 151 -13.62 11.22 5.62
N GLU A 152 -13.07 12.41 5.91
CA GLU A 152 -13.84 13.57 6.35
C GLU A 152 -14.84 14.07 5.31
N TYR A 153 -14.46 14.10 4.02
CA TYR A 153 -15.34 14.55 2.95
C TYR A 153 -16.47 13.57 2.60
N ASN A 154 -16.35 12.30 2.98
CA ASN A 154 -17.32 11.24 2.65
C ASN A 154 -18.07 10.70 3.88
N LYS A 155 -17.94 11.36 5.04
CA LYS A 155 -18.83 11.18 6.20
C LYS A 155 -20.13 11.96 5.99
#